data_AF-A0A2Z6R911-F1
#
_entry.id   AF-A0A2Z6R911-F1
#
_cell.length_a   1.000
_cell.length_b   1.000
_cell.length_c   1.000
_cell.angle_alpha   90.00
_cell.angle_beta   90.00
_cell.angle_gamma   90.00
#
_symmetry.space_group_name_H-M   'P 1'
#
loop_
_entity.id
_entity.type
_entity.pdbx_description
1 polymer ?
#
loop_
_entity_poly.entity_id
_entity_poly.type
_entity_poly.pdbx_seq_one_letter_code
_entity_poly.pdbx_strand_id
1 'polypeptide(L)'
;MLDPYILRSPSLLPTPLDDSSHLLINNLVFMDNSTLISSSKSGLEHMLSITEEFYALNNTSANHHKYVLISNSLPLTTTSNISPVDFNLSLSFLNSISSISVTPISITSSFRFLGVWFNIKGSRDFVKKQIANKCNSFAAILRPVKLTVKQVVYLYNTVLIPKLEYRMQVTHLSDKDCYIATRLVRSLVKHKANFSRALPNPILYLSQALGLINLSSHLLQCHVNNLFLMANSSTSFIQRLFVYRLLLI
;
A
#
# COMPACT_ATOMS: atom_id res chain seq x y z
N MET A 1 -4.44 30.78 15.30
CA MET A 1 -3.43 29.70 15.30
C MET A 1 -3.65 28.86 14.05
N LEU A 2 -2.59 28.61 13.27
CA LEU A 2 -2.66 27.73 12.09
C LEU A 2 -2.87 26.29 12.56
N ASP A 3 -3.83 25.58 11.95
CA ASP A 3 -4.06 24.16 12.20
C ASP A 3 -2.81 23.38 11.72
N PRO A 4 -2.10 22.66 12.61
CA PRO A 4 -0.93 21.89 12.21
C PRO A 4 -1.29 20.80 11.20
N TYR A 5 -2.53 20.27 11.18
CA TYR A 5 -2.95 19.08 10.40
C TYR A 5 -3.21 19.32 8.90
N ILE A 6 -2.57 20.33 8.29
CA ILE A 6 -2.75 20.64 6.86
C ILE A 6 -1.82 19.78 5.98
N LEU A 7 -2.41 19.00 5.09
CA LEU A 7 -1.70 18.23 4.07
C LEU A 7 -1.34 19.12 2.88
N ARG A 8 -0.05 19.40 2.67
CA ARG A 8 0.46 20.17 1.51
C ARG A 8 1.06 19.23 0.46
N SER A 9 0.58 19.29 -0.77
CA SER A 9 1.16 18.56 -1.90
C SER A 9 2.32 19.34 -2.55
N PRO A 10 3.44 18.71 -2.93
CA PRO A 10 4.43 19.35 -3.78
C PRO A 10 3.91 19.51 -5.23
N SER A 11 4.13 20.67 -5.85
CA SER A 11 3.76 20.94 -7.26
C SER A 11 4.98 20.86 -8.20
N LEU A 12 4.79 20.34 -9.42
CA LEU A 12 5.80 20.33 -10.51
C LEU A 12 5.47 21.30 -11.66
N LEU A 13 4.34 22.01 -11.62
CA LEU A 13 3.96 22.96 -12.65
C LEU A 13 4.36 24.39 -12.21
N PRO A 14 5.03 25.17 -13.08
CA PRO A 14 5.32 26.58 -12.83
C PRO A 14 4.05 27.45 -12.84
N THR A 15 2.94 26.94 -13.36
CA THR A 15 1.62 27.55 -13.28
C THR A 15 0.81 26.89 -12.15
N PRO A 16 0.20 27.67 -11.24
CA PRO A 16 -0.75 27.12 -10.30
C PRO A 16 -1.90 26.52 -11.12
N LEU A 17 -2.13 25.21 -10.96
CA LEU A 17 -3.44 24.65 -11.30
C LEU A 17 -4.45 25.46 -10.49
N ASP A 18 -5.40 26.05 -11.19
CA ASP A 18 -6.50 26.83 -10.63
C ASP A 18 -6.91 26.28 -9.25
N ASP A 19 -6.82 27.14 -8.21
CA ASP A 19 -7.04 26.84 -6.77
C ASP A 19 -8.42 26.18 -6.50
N SER A 20 -9.29 26.15 -7.51
CA SER A 20 -10.61 25.50 -7.52
C SER A 20 -10.58 23.97 -7.60
N SER A 21 -9.41 23.33 -7.77
CA SER A 21 -9.32 21.92 -8.17
C SER A 21 -8.64 20.98 -7.16
N HIS A 22 -8.75 21.27 -5.86
CA HIS A 22 -8.42 20.29 -4.83
C HIS A 22 -9.25 19.01 -5.03
N LEU A 23 -8.56 17.89 -5.10
CA LEU A 23 -9.22 16.59 -5.11
C LEU A 23 -9.85 16.34 -3.74
N LEU A 24 -11.13 16.69 -3.61
CA LEU A 24 -11.91 16.55 -2.39
C LEU A 24 -12.32 15.10 -2.18
N ILE A 25 -11.34 14.25 -1.83
CA ILE A 25 -11.61 12.92 -1.31
C ILE A 25 -11.70 13.07 0.20
N ASN A 26 -12.91 12.96 0.73
CA ASN A 26 -13.16 13.05 2.16
C ASN A 26 -13.30 11.66 2.79
N ASN A 27 -13.75 10.63 2.06
CA ASN A 27 -13.84 9.28 2.58
C ASN A 27 -13.47 8.19 1.54
N LEU A 28 -12.98 7.07 2.05
CA LEU A 28 -12.77 5.83 1.31
C LEU A 28 -13.42 4.71 2.10
N VAL A 29 -14.27 3.90 1.46
CA VAL A 29 -14.98 2.80 2.13
C VAL A 29 -14.82 1.52 1.34
N PHE A 30 -14.49 0.43 2.04
CA PHE A 30 -14.47 -0.92 1.50
C PHE A 30 -15.05 -1.88 2.55
N MET A 31 -16.24 -2.41 2.27
CA MET A 31 -17.02 -3.19 3.24
C MET A 31 -17.20 -2.42 4.56
N ASP A 32 -16.73 -2.96 5.68
CA ASP A 32 -16.77 -2.38 7.02
C ASP A 32 -15.62 -1.41 7.31
N ASN A 33 -14.59 -1.35 6.45
CA ASN A 33 -13.44 -0.49 6.65
C ASN A 33 -13.65 0.87 5.99
N SER A 34 -13.73 1.92 6.81
CA SER A 34 -13.77 3.31 6.38
C SER A 34 -12.46 4.02 6.69
N THR A 35 -12.01 4.90 5.79
CA THR A 35 -10.91 5.84 6.00
C THR A 35 -11.45 7.24 5.74
N LEU A 36 -11.39 8.08 6.77
CA LEU A 36 -11.75 9.50 6.69
C LEU A 36 -10.50 10.32 6.40
N ILE A 37 -10.61 11.26 5.49
CA ILE A 37 -9.52 12.12 5.03
C ILE A 37 -9.99 13.56 5.13
N SER A 38 -9.25 14.38 5.85
CA SER A 38 -9.51 15.81 5.98
C SER A 38 -8.18 16.54 6.08
N SER A 39 -8.18 17.80 5.65
CA SER A 39 -7.04 18.72 5.73
C SER A 39 -6.92 19.42 7.09
N SER A 40 -7.80 19.13 8.04
CA SER A 40 -7.84 19.75 9.37
C SER A 40 -8.37 18.76 10.41
N LYS A 41 -7.99 18.99 11.67
CA LYS A 41 -8.54 18.23 12.81
C LYS A 41 -10.03 18.49 12.95
N SER A 42 -10.46 19.74 12.85
CA SER A 42 -11.88 20.13 12.93
C SER A 42 -12.72 19.46 11.84
N GLY A 43 -12.16 19.28 10.63
CA GLY A 43 -12.83 18.55 9.57
C GLY A 43 -12.99 17.07 9.91
N LEU A 44 -11.99 16.42 10.52
CA LEU A 44 -12.14 15.05 11.03
C LEU A 44 -13.17 14.96 12.16
N GLU A 45 -13.20 15.92 13.10
CA GLU A 45 -14.20 15.98 14.18
C GLU A 45 -15.62 16.08 13.62
N HIS A 46 -15.82 16.94 12.62
CA HIS A 46 -17.10 17.07 11.93
C HIS A 46 -17.50 15.77 11.21
N MET A 47 -16.58 15.15 10.47
CA MET A 47 -16.83 13.91 9.77
C MET A 47 -17.12 12.75 10.71
N LEU A 48 -16.38 12.62 11.82
CA LEU A 48 -16.65 11.61 12.84
C LEU A 48 -18.02 11.82 13.48
N SER A 49 -18.43 13.08 13.72
CA SER A 49 -19.77 13.38 14.26
C SER A 49 -20.86 12.88 13.32
N ILE A 50 -20.76 13.17 12.02
CA ILE A 50 -21.68 12.63 11.00
C ILE A 50 -21.65 11.10 10.98
N THR A 51 -20.47 10.51 11.14
CA THR A 51 -20.30 9.04 11.08
C THR A 51 -20.98 8.36 12.27
N GLU A 52 -20.87 8.90 13.49
CA GLU A 52 -21.55 8.35 14.66
C GLU A 52 -23.08 8.47 14.55
N GLU A 53 -23.60 9.59 14.04
CA GLU A 53 -25.04 9.72 13.75
C GLU A 53 -25.51 8.69 12.71
N PHE A 54 -24.73 8.50 11.65
CA PHE A 54 -25.02 7.50 10.63
C PHE A 54 -25.04 6.09 11.22
N TYR A 55 -24.10 5.74 12.08
CA TYR A 55 -24.07 4.43 12.72
C TYR A 55 -25.26 4.20 13.64
N ALA A 56 -25.63 5.20 14.44
CA ALA A 56 -26.82 5.16 15.29
C ALA A 56 -28.10 4.94 14.48
N LEU A 57 -28.28 5.68 13.38
CA LEU A 57 -29.43 5.54 12.47
C LEU A 57 -29.55 4.11 11.89
N ASN A 58 -28.42 3.47 11.64
CA ASN A 58 -28.36 2.14 11.04
C ASN A 58 -28.29 1.01 12.08
N ASN A 59 -28.42 1.29 13.38
CA ASN A 59 -28.24 0.31 14.46
C ASN A 59 -26.91 -0.45 14.36
N THR A 60 -25.85 0.29 14.02
CA THR A 60 -24.48 -0.20 13.93
C THR A 60 -23.58 0.63 14.83
N SER A 61 -22.35 0.17 15.05
CA SER A 61 -21.36 0.94 15.79
C SER A 61 -19.96 0.65 15.27
N ALA A 62 -19.09 1.66 15.35
CA ALA A 62 -17.68 1.48 15.06
C ALA A 62 -16.91 0.97 16.27
N ASN A 63 -15.90 0.15 16.01
CA ASN A 63 -14.91 -0.21 17.01
C ASN A 63 -13.81 0.86 17.03
N HIS A 64 -13.96 1.87 17.88
CA HIS A 64 -13.01 2.99 18.00
C HIS A 64 -11.59 2.54 18.37
N HIS A 65 -11.41 1.39 19.05
CA HIS A 65 -10.08 0.85 19.35
C HIS A 65 -9.27 0.44 18.11
N LYS A 66 -9.94 0.23 16.97
CA LYS A 66 -9.29 -0.04 15.69
C LYS A 66 -8.96 1.23 14.91
N TYR A 67 -9.38 2.40 15.37
CA TYR A 67 -9.06 3.64 14.68
C TYR A 67 -7.56 3.93 14.79
N VAL A 68 -7.02 4.43 13.69
CA VAL A 68 -5.60 4.73 13.55
C VAL A 68 -5.50 6.11 12.91
N LEU A 69 -4.80 7.03 13.57
CA LEU A 69 -4.59 8.38 13.03
C LEU A 69 -3.30 8.45 12.23
N ILE A 70 -3.39 9.00 11.03
CA ILE A 70 -2.27 9.24 10.12
C ILE A 70 -2.19 10.75 9.92
N SER A 71 -1.05 11.36 10.25
CA SER A 71 -0.83 12.79 10.06
C SER A 71 0.60 13.06 9.61
N ASN A 72 0.76 14.04 8.72
CA ASN A 72 2.05 14.60 8.31
C ASN A 72 2.56 15.67 9.28
N SER A 73 1.73 16.13 10.22
CA SER A 73 1.99 17.27 11.09
C SER A 73 2.37 16.93 12.52
N LEU A 74 2.16 15.67 12.93
CA LEU A 74 2.59 15.26 14.25
C LEU A 74 4.11 15.41 14.35
N PRO A 75 4.63 15.95 15.47
CA PRO A 75 6.04 16.21 15.62
C PRO A 75 6.84 14.94 15.32
N LEU A 76 7.94 15.13 14.59
CA LEU A 76 8.94 14.13 14.19
C LEU A 76 9.67 13.47 15.38
N THR A 77 9.04 13.37 16.55
CA THR A 77 9.62 12.76 17.74
C THR A 77 9.78 11.28 17.48
N THR A 78 11.03 10.89 17.28
CA THR A 78 11.58 9.54 17.08
C THR A 78 11.39 8.63 18.29
N THR A 79 10.55 8.97 19.25
CA THR A 79 10.45 8.34 20.55
C THR A 79 9.04 7.81 20.79
N SER A 80 8.99 6.51 21.10
CA SER A 80 7.89 5.56 21.27
C SER A 80 6.62 5.96 22.03
N ASN A 81 6.47 7.20 22.50
CA ASN A 81 5.33 7.61 23.32
C ASN A 81 4.52 8.67 22.58
N ILE A 82 3.75 8.23 21.58
CA ILE A 82 2.78 9.10 20.91
C ILE A 82 1.51 9.08 21.77
N SER A 83 1.18 10.22 22.38
CA SER A 83 -0.06 10.35 23.15
C SER A 83 -1.27 10.25 22.22
N PRO A 84 -2.39 9.66 22.69
CA PRO A 84 -3.65 9.73 21.98
C PRO A 84 -4.05 11.18 21.67
N VAL A 85 -4.72 11.37 20.54
CA VAL A 85 -5.32 12.64 20.14
C VAL A 85 -6.83 12.52 20.32
N ASP A 86 -7.39 13.41 21.13
CA ASP A 86 -8.84 13.45 21.36
C ASP A 86 -9.53 14.29 20.29
N PHE A 87 -10.52 13.71 19.64
CA PHE A 87 -11.44 14.35 18.70
C PHE A 87 -12.74 14.65 19.43
N ASN A 88 -13.08 15.92 19.55
CA ASN A 88 -14.33 16.34 20.19
C ASN A 88 -15.46 16.32 19.17
N LEU A 89 -16.56 15.65 19.50
CA LEU A 89 -17.69 15.45 18.61
C LEU A 89 -18.85 16.38 18.99
N SER A 90 -19.64 16.76 18.00
CA SER A 90 -20.91 17.44 18.27
C SER A 90 -21.94 16.44 18.78
N LEU A 91 -22.44 16.67 19.99
CA LEU A 91 -23.54 15.89 20.55
C LEU A 91 -24.85 16.22 19.80
N SER A 92 -25.65 15.20 19.57
CA SER A 92 -26.99 15.33 18.98
C SER A 92 -27.91 14.24 19.53
N PHE A 93 -29.19 14.27 19.14
CA PHE A 93 -30.12 13.18 19.49
C PHE A 93 -29.63 11.81 19.00
N LEU A 94 -28.84 11.79 17.92
CA LEU A 94 -28.31 10.59 17.27
C LEU A 94 -26.83 10.35 17.59
N ASN A 95 -26.18 11.20 18.38
CA ASN A 95 -24.80 11.01 18.80
C ASN A 95 -24.61 11.37 20.29
N SER A 96 -24.45 10.33 21.12
CA SER A 96 -24.16 10.47 22.54
C SER A 96 -22.66 10.44 22.87
N ILE A 97 -21.79 10.26 21.87
CA ILE A 97 -20.34 10.17 22.08
C ILE A 97 -19.76 11.58 21.99
N SER A 98 -19.21 12.07 23.10
CA SER A 98 -18.63 13.43 23.18
C SER A 98 -17.23 13.52 22.61
N SER A 99 -16.47 12.43 22.68
CA SER A 99 -15.09 12.40 22.20
C SER A 99 -14.63 11.00 21.82
N ILE A 100 -13.72 10.94 20.85
CA ILE A 100 -13.01 9.73 20.45
C ILE A 100 -11.51 9.99 20.56
N SER A 101 -10.80 9.13 21.29
CA SER A 101 -9.35 9.21 21.42
C SER A 101 -8.66 8.24 20.46
N VAL A 102 -7.80 8.74 19.59
CA VAL A 102 -7.11 7.93 18.57
C VAL A 102 -5.60 8.05 18.73
N THR A 103 -4.91 6.91 18.78
CA THR A 103 -3.45 6.89 18.79
C THR A 103 -2.90 7.09 17.37
N PRO A 104 -2.03 8.08 17.16
CA PRO A 104 -1.37 8.28 15.87
C PRO A 104 -0.30 7.22 15.61
N ILE A 105 -0.08 6.91 14.34
CA ILE A 105 1.10 6.14 13.93
C ILE A 105 2.34 7.02 13.85
N SER A 106 3.49 6.42 14.19
CA SER A 106 4.77 7.08 13.94
C SER A 106 4.97 7.35 12.45
N ILE A 107 5.54 8.51 12.12
CA ILE A 107 5.88 8.88 10.74
C ILE A 107 6.87 7.90 10.08
N THR A 108 7.64 7.16 10.87
CA THR A 108 8.57 6.14 10.38
C THR A 108 7.94 4.76 10.25
N SER A 109 6.77 4.53 10.86
CA SER A 109 6.09 3.24 10.76
C SER A 109 5.37 3.10 9.43
N SER A 110 5.09 1.84 9.06
CA SER A 110 4.24 1.54 7.91
C SER A 110 2.85 1.18 8.41
N PHE A 111 1.82 1.60 7.69
CA PHE A 111 0.43 1.22 7.97
C PHE A 111 -0.14 0.40 6.82
N ARG A 112 -1.23 -0.32 7.09
CA ARG A 112 -1.85 -1.24 6.15
C ARG A 112 -3.21 -0.72 5.71
N PHE A 113 -3.41 -0.51 4.42
CA PHE A 113 -4.69 -0.17 3.82
C PHE A 113 -5.05 -1.24 2.77
N LEU A 114 -6.20 -1.90 2.94
CA LEU A 114 -6.65 -3.05 2.13
C LEU A 114 -5.58 -4.14 1.92
N GLY A 115 -4.70 -4.34 2.89
CA GLY A 115 -3.61 -5.32 2.77
C GLY A 115 -2.37 -4.84 2.01
N VAL A 116 -2.36 -3.64 1.47
CA VAL A 116 -1.16 -2.96 0.94
C VAL A 116 -0.54 -2.10 2.03
N TRP A 117 0.78 -2.01 2.06
CA TRP A 117 1.51 -1.27 3.09
C TRP A 117 2.00 0.07 2.55
N PHE A 118 1.82 1.11 3.36
CA PHE A 118 2.17 2.49 3.06
C PHE A 118 3.09 3.03 4.14
N ASN A 119 3.96 3.96 3.78
CA ASN A 119 4.84 4.65 4.71
C ASN A 119 4.79 6.16 4.42
N ILE A 120 4.59 6.97 5.46
CA ILE A 120 4.42 8.42 5.30
C ILE A 120 5.70 9.07 4.74
N LYS A 121 6.89 8.56 5.11
CA LYS A 121 8.18 9.02 4.57
C LYS A 121 8.58 8.37 3.24
N GLY A 122 7.72 7.52 2.66
CA GLY A 122 8.04 6.79 1.44
C GLY A 122 9.12 5.71 1.59
N SER A 123 9.46 5.29 2.83
CA SER A 123 10.38 4.17 3.02
C SER A 123 9.81 2.87 2.46
N ARG A 124 10.63 2.15 1.70
CA ARG A 124 10.28 0.89 1.02
C ARG A 124 10.76 -0.34 1.82
N ASP A 125 11.47 -0.14 2.93
CA ASP A 125 12.17 -1.21 3.65
C ASP A 125 11.23 -2.27 4.20
N PHE A 126 10.07 -1.84 4.72
CA PHE A 126 9.06 -2.76 5.24
C PHE A 126 8.56 -3.70 4.13
N VAL A 127 8.17 -3.15 2.99
CA VAL A 127 7.68 -3.93 1.84
C VAL A 127 8.80 -4.80 1.28
N LYS A 128 10.02 -4.27 1.12
CA LYS A 128 11.19 -5.04 0.68
C LYS A 128 11.44 -6.26 1.57
N LYS A 129 11.41 -6.11 2.89
CA LYS A 129 11.51 -7.22 3.86
C LYS A 129 10.34 -8.20 3.70
N GLN A 130 9.11 -7.71 3.55
CA GLN A 130 7.93 -8.55 3.37
C GLN A 130 8.02 -9.42 2.10
N ILE A 131 8.45 -8.85 0.98
CA ILE A 131 8.61 -9.56 -0.30
C ILE A 131 9.70 -10.62 -0.19
N ALA A 132 10.86 -10.28 0.38
CA ALA A 132 11.92 -11.24 0.64
C ALA A 132 11.44 -12.40 1.53
N ASN A 133 10.73 -12.10 2.62
CA ASN A 133 10.21 -13.10 3.53
C ASN A 133 9.20 -14.03 2.83
N LYS A 134 8.26 -13.49 2.04
CA LYS A 134 7.31 -14.32 1.28
C LYS A 134 8.00 -15.26 0.30
N CYS A 135 8.99 -14.77 -0.45
CA CYS A 135 9.79 -15.59 -1.36
C CYS A 135 10.58 -16.67 -0.61
N ASN A 136 11.17 -16.31 0.52
CA ASN A 136 11.94 -17.24 1.36
C ASN A 136 11.04 -18.33 1.95
N SER A 137 9.88 -17.96 2.51
CA SER A 137 8.89 -18.89 3.04
C SER A 137 8.36 -19.82 1.94
N PHE A 138 8.03 -19.28 0.76
CA PHE A 138 7.61 -20.09 -0.39
C PHE A 138 8.68 -21.14 -0.75
N ALA A 139 9.94 -20.71 -0.87
CA ALA A 139 11.03 -21.61 -1.19
C ALA A 139 11.29 -22.65 -0.09
N ALA A 140 11.16 -22.27 1.19
CA ALA A 140 11.33 -23.16 2.33
C ALA A 140 10.25 -24.24 2.40
N ILE A 141 8.98 -23.85 2.21
CA ILE A 141 7.83 -24.77 2.22
C ILE A 141 7.95 -25.80 1.09
N LEU A 142 8.32 -25.39 -0.11
CA LEU A 142 8.36 -26.29 -1.28
C LEU A 142 9.66 -27.11 -1.39
N ARG A 143 10.70 -26.77 -0.63
CA ARG A 143 11.98 -27.49 -0.65
C ARG A 143 11.81 -28.97 -0.32
N PRO A 144 11.19 -29.38 0.81
CA PRO A 144 11.04 -30.80 1.16
C PRO A 144 9.96 -31.51 0.33
N VAL A 145 9.02 -30.78 -0.27
CA VAL A 145 7.87 -31.39 -0.95
C VAL A 145 8.28 -32.02 -2.28
N LYS A 146 7.82 -33.24 -2.55
CA LYS A 146 8.04 -33.96 -3.83
C LYS A 146 7.16 -33.38 -4.93
N LEU A 147 7.56 -32.24 -5.49
CA LEU A 147 6.94 -31.60 -6.64
C LEU A 147 7.88 -31.62 -7.85
N THR A 148 7.31 -31.75 -9.03
CA THR A 148 8.02 -31.53 -10.30
C THR A 148 8.39 -30.05 -10.46
N VAL A 149 9.43 -29.74 -11.25
CA VAL A 149 9.80 -28.35 -11.55
C VAL A 149 8.64 -27.56 -12.15
N LYS A 150 7.84 -28.17 -13.04
CA LYS A 150 6.69 -27.52 -13.68
C LYS A 150 5.62 -27.12 -12.67
N GLN A 151 5.34 -27.98 -11.68
CA GLN A 151 4.40 -27.65 -10.59
C GLN A 151 4.93 -26.49 -9.72
N VAL A 152 6.22 -26.47 -9.41
CA VAL A 152 6.82 -25.37 -8.65
C VAL A 152 6.76 -24.04 -9.41
N VAL A 153 7.08 -24.06 -10.72
CA VAL A 153 6.98 -22.87 -11.57
C VAL A 153 5.54 -22.41 -11.69
N TYR A 154 4.58 -23.33 -11.88
CA TYR A 154 3.16 -23.02 -11.90
C TYR A 154 2.73 -22.31 -10.62
N LEU A 155 3.03 -22.88 -9.44
CA LEU A 155 2.69 -22.27 -8.15
C LEU A 155 3.35 -20.89 -7.98
N TYR A 156 4.59 -20.73 -8.42
CA TYR A 156 5.25 -19.43 -8.37
C TYR A 156 4.54 -18.41 -9.27
N ASN A 157 4.30 -18.74 -10.55
CA ASN A 157 3.70 -17.84 -11.54
C ASN A 157 2.25 -17.49 -11.20
N THR A 158 1.46 -18.46 -10.75
CA THR A 158 0.00 -18.29 -10.57
C THR A 158 -0.41 -17.92 -9.15
N VAL A 159 0.42 -18.22 -8.15
CA VAL A 159 0.08 -17.96 -6.74
C VAL A 159 1.02 -16.93 -6.13
N LEU A 160 2.34 -17.12 -6.25
CA LEU A 160 3.27 -16.22 -5.59
C LEU A 160 3.33 -14.85 -6.28
N ILE A 161 3.51 -14.81 -7.61
CA ILE A 161 3.62 -13.55 -8.36
C ILE A 161 2.41 -12.63 -8.11
N PRO A 162 1.14 -13.06 -8.26
CA PRO A 162 0.00 -12.19 -7.97
C PRO A 162 -0.03 -11.70 -6.50
N LYS A 163 0.38 -12.55 -5.55
CA LYS A 163 0.49 -12.16 -4.12
C LYS A 163 1.58 -11.12 -3.86
N LEU A 164 2.64 -11.10 -4.66
CA LEU A 164 3.71 -10.10 -4.57
C LEU A 164 3.28 -8.81 -5.28
N GLU A 165 2.74 -8.92 -6.50
CA GLU A 165 2.18 -7.81 -7.28
C GLU A 165 1.18 -6.99 -6.44
N TYR A 166 0.22 -7.67 -5.81
CA TYR A 166 -0.76 -6.99 -4.94
C TYR A 166 -0.09 -6.18 -3.82
N ARG A 167 0.93 -6.73 -3.16
CA ARG A 167 1.63 -6.04 -2.05
C ARG A 167 2.53 -4.92 -2.55
N MET A 168 2.96 -4.97 -3.80
CA MET A 168 3.88 -4.02 -4.42
C MET A 168 3.16 -2.96 -5.27
N GLN A 169 1.83 -2.92 -5.25
CA GLN A 169 1.02 -2.03 -6.09
C GLN A 169 1.43 -0.55 -5.97
N VAL A 170 1.92 -0.14 -4.80
CA VAL A 170 2.34 1.23 -4.48
C VAL A 170 3.83 1.34 -4.12
N THR A 171 4.61 0.28 -4.30
CA THR A 171 6.04 0.27 -3.95
C THR A 171 6.87 -0.28 -5.08
N HIS A 172 7.65 0.61 -5.70
CA HIS A 172 8.57 0.27 -6.76
C HIS A 172 9.92 -0.19 -6.17
N LEU A 173 10.22 -1.48 -6.33
CA LEU A 173 11.53 -2.04 -5.98
C LEU A 173 12.43 -2.08 -7.21
N SER A 174 13.74 -1.88 -6.99
CA SER A 174 14.71 -1.99 -8.07
C SER A 174 14.84 -3.43 -8.57
N ASP A 175 15.35 -3.61 -9.79
CA ASP A 175 15.71 -4.93 -10.34
C ASP A 175 16.62 -5.71 -9.38
N LYS A 176 17.57 -5.02 -8.75
CA LYS A 176 18.48 -5.61 -7.75
C LYS A 176 17.73 -6.12 -6.53
N ASP A 177 16.77 -5.37 -6.01
CA ASP A 177 15.96 -5.78 -4.86
C ASP A 177 15.09 -6.98 -5.19
N CYS A 178 14.42 -6.96 -6.33
CA CYS A 178 13.61 -8.08 -6.84
C CYS A 178 14.48 -9.32 -7.05
N TYR A 179 15.67 -9.15 -7.63
CA TYR A 179 16.64 -10.21 -7.85
C TYR A 179 17.09 -10.83 -6.52
N ILE A 180 17.44 -10.01 -5.52
CA ILE A 180 17.82 -10.50 -4.19
C ILE A 180 16.65 -11.25 -3.53
N ALA A 181 15.44 -10.68 -3.55
CA ALA A 181 14.27 -11.26 -2.91
C ALA A 181 13.89 -12.64 -3.48
N THR A 182 14.02 -12.82 -4.80
CA THR A 182 13.64 -14.06 -5.49
C THR A 182 14.79 -15.09 -5.59
N ARG A 183 15.95 -14.82 -4.98
CA ARG A 183 17.14 -15.70 -5.04
C ARG A 183 16.86 -17.14 -4.62
N LEU A 184 16.16 -17.33 -3.49
CA LEU A 184 15.88 -18.67 -2.97
C LEU A 184 14.89 -19.44 -3.85
N VAL A 185 13.95 -18.73 -4.50
CA VAL A 185 13.04 -19.34 -5.47
C VAL A 185 13.81 -19.86 -6.69
N ARG A 186 14.71 -19.04 -7.27
CA ARG A 186 15.53 -19.50 -8.40
C ARG A 186 16.41 -20.70 -8.04
N SER A 187 17.00 -20.68 -6.84
CA SER A 187 17.78 -21.81 -6.32
C SER A 187 16.93 -23.08 -6.17
N LEU A 188 15.72 -22.94 -5.62
CA LEU A 188 14.75 -24.04 -5.52
C LEU A 188 14.41 -24.61 -6.91
N VAL A 189 14.08 -23.76 -7.87
CA VAL A 189 13.70 -24.17 -9.23
C VAL A 189 14.85 -24.92 -9.90
N LYS A 190 16.09 -24.40 -9.82
CA LYS A 190 17.28 -25.10 -10.31
C LYS A 190 17.45 -26.47 -9.67
N HIS A 191 17.30 -26.56 -8.35
CA HIS A 191 17.40 -27.82 -7.63
C HIS A 191 16.32 -28.82 -8.05
N LYS A 192 15.06 -28.38 -8.21
CA LYS A 192 13.94 -29.25 -8.64
C LYS A 192 14.06 -29.67 -10.10
N ALA A 193 14.80 -28.92 -10.91
CA ALA A 193 15.13 -29.24 -12.30
C ALA A 193 16.39 -30.11 -12.45
N ASN A 194 17.08 -30.46 -11.36
CA ASN A 194 18.41 -31.09 -11.38
C ASN A 194 19.46 -30.28 -12.19
N PHE A 195 19.33 -28.96 -12.21
CA PHE A 195 20.28 -28.08 -12.87
C PHE A 195 21.47 -27.71 -11.98
N SER A 196 22.61 -27.44 -12.62
CA SER A 196 23.78 -26.88 -11.93
C SER A 196 23.43 -25.55 -11.27
N ARG A 197 24.02 -25.32 -10.09
CA ARG A 197 23.89 -24.03 -9.38
C ARG A 197 24.44 -22.87 -10.20
N ALA A 198 25.49 -23.12 -11.00
CA ALA A 198 26.17 -22.15 -11.84
C ALA A 198 25.42 -21.82 -13.15
N LEU A 199 24.34 -22.54 -13.47
CA LEU A 199 23.55 -22.29 -14.67
C LEU A 199 23.08 -20.82 -14.72
N PRO A 200 23.23 -20.09 -15.84
CA PRO A 200 22.77 -18.70 -15.93
C PRO A 200 21.26 -18.58 -15.64
N ASN A 201 20.88 -17.65 -14.76
CA ASN A 201 19.47 -17.45 -14.38
C ASN A 201 18.52 -17.09 -15.54
N PRO A 202 18.94 -16.37 -16.60
CA PRO A 202 18.05 -16.04 -17.72
C PRO A 202 17.37 -17.25 -18.38
N ILE A 203 18.03 -18.41 -18.38
CA ILE A 203 17.46 -19.64 -18.98
C ILE A 203 16.20 -20.11 -18.25
N LEU A 204 16.04 -19.77 -16.97
CA LEU A 204 14.84 -20.12 -16.20
C LEU A 204 13.61 -19.36 -16.70
N TYR A 205 13.80 -18.18 -17.30
CA TYR A 205 12.73 -17.29 -17.70
C TYR A 205 12.20 -17.54 -19.12
N LEU A 206 12.97 -18.27 -19.94
CA LEU A 206 12.57 -18.57 -21.32
C LEU A 206 11.31 -19.43 -21.33
N SER A 207 10.31 -19.02 -22.12
CA SER A 207 9.03 -19.73 -22.25
C SER A 207 9.19 -21.12 -22.86
N GLN A 208 10.17 -21.31 -23.74
CA GLN A 208 10.53 -22.61 -24.32
C GLN A 208 11.21 -23.55 -23.32
N ALA A 209 11.68 -23.02 -22.17
CA ALA A 209 12.33 -23.79 -21.13
C ALA A 209 11.41 -23.98 -19.92
N LEU A 210 11.64 -23.22 -18.83
CA LEU A 210 10.85 -23.34 -17.61
C LEU A 210 9.72 -22.30 -17.52
N GLY A 211 9.83 -21.17 -18.22
CA GLY A 211 8.82 -20.11 -18.19
C GLY A 211 8.62 -19.49 -16.80
N LEU A 212 9.66 -19.43 -15.96
CA LEU A 212 9.59 -18.78 -14.66
C LEU A 212 9.44 -17.27 -14.86
N ILE A 213 8.47 -16.63 -14.20
CA ILE A 213 8.30 -15.19 -14.35
C ILE A 213 9.44 -14.42 -13.65
N ASN A 214 10.11 -13.53 -14.38
CA ASN A 214 10.99 -12.55 -13.76
C ASN A 214 10.14 -11.49 -13.04
N LEU A 215 10.26 -11.44 -11.71
CA LEU A 215 9.46 -10.54 -10.88
C LEU A 215 9.62 -9.07 -11.27
N SER A 216 10.83 -8.59 -11.57
CA SER A 216 11.01 -7.17 -11.86
C SER A 216 10.41 -6.79 -13.21
N SER A 217 10.62 -7.62 -14.24
CA SER A 217 10.01 -7.44 -15.55
C SER A 217 8.48 -7.48 -15.49
N HIS A 218 7.91 -8.41 -14.72
CA HIS A 218 6.46 -8.51 -14.49
C HIS A 218 5.89 -7.25 -13.85
N LEU A 219 6.51 -6.78 -12.77
CA LEU A 219 6.06 -5.56 -12.08
C LEU A 219 6.17 -4.33 -12.97
N LEU A 220 7.28 -4.20 -13.71
CA LEU A 220 7.46 -3.11 -14.66
C LEU A 220 6.34 -3.11 -15.71
N GLN A 221 6.03 -4.28 -16.28
CA GLN A 221 4.92 -4.43 -17.22
C GLN A 221 3.57 -4.01 -16.60
N CYS A 222 3.26 -4.47 -15.38
CA CYS A 222 2.03 -4.09 -14.68
C CYS A 222 1.96 -2.57 -14.43
N HIS A 223 3.06 -1.96 -14.00
CA HIS A 223 3.10 -0.51 -13.72
C HIS A 223 2.95 0.32 -14.99
N VAL A 224 3.68 -0.02 -16.06
CA VAL A 224 3.60 0.67 -17.35
C VAL A 224 2.20 0.54 -17.93
N ASN A 225 1.60 -0.66 -17.89
CA ASN A 225 0.23 -0.85 -18.36
C ASN A 225 -0.78 0.01 -17.59
N ASN A 226 -0.65 0.06 -16.25
CA ASN A 226 -1.52 0.91 -15.43
C ASN A 226 -1.36 2.40 -15.75
N LEU A 227 -0.13 2.87 -15.92
CA LEU A 227 0.13 4.26 -16.32
C LEU A 227 -0.45 4.58 -17.69
N PHE A 228 -0.28 3.67 -18.65
CA PHE A 228 -0.84 3.81 -20.00
C PHE A 228 -2.37 3.90 -19.97
N LEU A 229 -3.04 3.06 -19.18
CA LEU A 229 -4.50 3.12 -19.01
C LEU A 229 -4.96 4.44 -18.39
N MET A 230 -4.21 4.98 -17.41
CA MET A 230 -4.56 6.26 -16.79
C MET A 230 -4.34 7.44 -17.73
N ALA A 231 -3.25 7.44 -18.49
CA ALA A 231 -2.94 8.47 -19.48
C ALA A 231 -4.02 8.57 -20.57
N ASN A 232 -4.59 7.43 -20.98
CA ASN A 232 -5.65 7.37 -21.99
C ASN A 232 -7.07 7.45 -21.40
N SER A 233 -7.22 7.73 -20.11
CA SER A 233 -8.54 7.86 -19.49
C SER A 233 -9.21 9.15 -19.94
N SER A 234 -10.51 9.08 -20.27
CA SER A 234 -11.34 10.26 -20.55
C SER A 234 -11.75 11.02 -19.27
N THR A 235 -11.52 10.45 -18.09
CA THR A 235 -11.93 11.04 -16.82
C THR A 235 -10.86 12.00 -16.29
N SER A 236 -11.20 13.27 -16.12
CA SER A 236 -10.29 14.31 -15.60
C SER A 236 -9.67 13.96 -14.23
N PHE A 237 -10.41 13.25 -13.38
CA PHE A 237 -9.90 12.70 -12.12
C PHE A 237 -8.73 11.74 -12.33
N ILE A 238 -8.86 10.77 -13.24
CA ILE A 238 -7.85 9.75 -13.50
C ILE A 238 -6.63 10.36 -14.18
N GLN A 239 -6.82 11.31 -15.09
CA GLN A 239 -5.73 12.07 -15.71
C GLN A 239 -4.90 12.84 -14.67
N ARG A 240 -5.54 13.45 -13.68
CA ARG A 240 -4.82 14.08 -12.55
C ARG A 240 -4.08 13.07 -11.70
N LEU A 241 -4.71 11.92 -11.40
CA LEU A 241 -4.09 10.84 -10.65
C LEU A 241 -2.85 10.26 -11.36
N PHE A 242 -2.86 10.22 -12.69
CA PHE A 242 -1.69 9.87 -13.50
C PHE A 242 -0.50 10.81 -13.23
N VAL A 243 -0.72 12.13 -13.25
CA VAL A 243 0.33 13.12 -12.94
C VAL A 243 0.89 12.89 -11.53
N TYR A 244 0.03 12.72 -10.53
CA TYR A 244 0.48 12.43 -9.17
C TYR A 244 1.28 11.12 -9.05
N ARG A 245 0.92 10.08 -9.81
CA ARG A 245 1.69 8.82 -9.80
C ARG A 245 3.06 8.97 -10.44
N LEU A 246 3.19 9.77 -11.50
CA LEU A 246 4.50 10.07 -12.09
C LEU A 246 5.44 10.77 -11.11
N LEU A 247 4.92 11.60 -10.19
CA LEU A 247 5.72 12.25 -9.14
C LEU A 247 6.33 11.27 -8.13
N LEU A 248 5.77 10.06 -8.01
CA LEU A 248 6.11 9.10 -6.96
C LEU A 248 7.02 7.96 -7.44
N ILE A 249 7.30 7.88 -8.74
CA ILE A 249 8.16 6.87 -9.39
C ILE A 249 9.59 7.37 -9.43
#